data_AF-A0A3N5B5Q1-F1
#
_entry.id   AF-A0A3N5B5Q1-F1
#
_cell.length_a   1.000
_cell.length_b   1.000
_cell.length_c   1.000
_cell.angle_alpha   90.00
_cell.angle_beta   90.00
_cell.angle_gamma   90.00
#
_symmetry.space_group_name_H-M   'P 1'
#
loop_
_entity.id
_entity.type
_entity.pdbx_description
1 polymer ?
#
loop_
_entity_poly.entity_id
_entity_poly.type
_entity_poly.pdbx_seq_one_letter_code
_entity_poly.pdbx_strand_id
1 'polypeptide(L)'
;MCRRGRLAAAAAAERFQVSHTTAARWASRYRRHGADAKHDRSSRPHHQPGRTPAAIEEQVVRLRREHRIGPVRLAARCNIAASTAHRILHRHGLPALAATDRATGEPIRRYERARPGELLHIDVKKLGRIPDGGGHKAPPAGTDG
;
A
#
# COMPACT_ATOMS: atom_id res chain seq x y z
N MET A 1 27.57 -0.07 47.08
CA MET A 1 27.28 0.35 45.69
C MET A 1 27.26 -0.90 44.78
N CYS A 2 26.20 -1.08 43.99
CA CYS A 2 25.66 -2.39 43.55
C CYS A 2 26.48 -3.16 42.47
N ARG A 3 27.26 -4.19 42.85
CA ARG A 3 27.89 -5.16 41.91
C ARG A 3 26.93 -6.26 41.40
N ARG A 4 25.91 -6.65 42.20
CA ARG A 4 24.97 -7.74 41.86
C ARG A 4 24.16 -7.51 40.59
N GLY A 5 23.76 -6.26 40.31
CA GLY A 5 22.98 -5.94 39.12
C GLY A 5 23.73 -6.07 37.79
N ARG A 6 25.06 -5.87 37.79
CA ARG A 6 25.91 -5.96 36.59
C ARG A 6 26.26 -7.41 36.22
N LEU A 7 26.52 -8.25 37.23
CA LEU A 7 26.84 -9.68 37.03
C LEU A 7 25.65 -10.46 36.45
N ALA A 8 24.42 -10.17 36.89
CA ALA A 8 23.22 -10.79 36.33
C ALA A 8 22.99 -10.41 34.85
N ALA A 9 23.31 -9.17 34.46
CA ALA A 9 23.21 -8.72 33.07
C ALA A 9 24.30 -9.35 32.19
N ALA A 10 25.52 -9.51 32.70
CA ALA A 10 26.62 -10.14 31.98
C ALA A 10 26.38 -11.64 31.72
N ALA A 11 25.95 -12.39 32.74
CA ALA A 11 25.62 -13.81 32.59
C ALA A 11 24.41 -14.04 31.65
N ALA A 12 23.41 -13.17 31.71
CA ALA A 12 22.30 -13.20 30.76
C ALA A 12 22.77 -12.87 29.33
N ALA A 13 23.63 -11.87 29.18
CA ALA A 13 24.19 -11.47 27.89
C ALA A 13 24.96 -12.61 27.21
N GLU A 14 25.78 -13.34 27.97
CA GLU A 14 26.49 -14.54 27.50
C GLU A 14 25.51 -15.65 27.09
N ARG A 15 24.52 -15.98 27.94
CA ARG A 15 23.54 -17.03 27.65
C ARG A 15 22.69 -16.74 26.41
N PHE A 16 22.34 -15.48 26.18
CA PHE A 16 21.49 -15.04 25.08
C PHE A 16 22.27 -14.48 23.89
N GLN A 17 23.61 -14.51 23.92
CA GLN A 17 24.49 -14.03 22.85
C GLN A 17 24.18 -12.57 22.43
N VAL A 18 23.99 -11.70 23.42
CA VAL A 18 23.75 -10.27 23.23
C VAL A 18 24.77 -9.43 23.99
N SER A 19 24.85 -8.13 23.70
CA SER A 19 25.67 -7.22 24.51
C SER A 19 25.14 -7.08 25.93
N HIS A 20 26.04 -6.86 26.90
CA HIS A 20 25.64 -6.59 28.29
C HIS A 20 24.72 -5.36 28.42
N THR A 21 24.88 -4.37 27.56
CA THR A 21 24.00 -3.18 27.50
C THR A 21 22.59 -3.52 27.03
N THR A 22 22.45 -4.47 26.11
CA THR A 22 21.14 -4.97 25.64
C THR A 22 20.43 -5.76 26.73
N ALA A 23 21.14 -6.68 27.39
CA ALA A 23 20.60 -7.44 28.52
C ALA A 23 20.16 -6.52 29.68
N ALA A 24 20.98 -5.52 30.01
CA ALA A 24 20.63 -4.52 31.02
C ALA A 24 19.39 -3.70 30.63
N ARG A 25 19.27 -3.29 29.36
CA ARG A 25 18.10 -2.57 28.83
C ARG A 25 16.83 -3.40 28.92
N TRP A 26 16.87 -4.68 28.55
CA TRP A 26 15.74 -5.59 28.68
C TRP A 26 15.33 -5.82 30.13
N ALA A 27 16.30 -6.05 31.03
CA ALA A 27 16.03 -6.22 32.46
C ALA A 27 15.42 -4.96 33.10
N SER A 28 15.94 -3.77 32.76
CA SER A 28 15.40 -2.50 33.23
C SER A 28 13.96 -2.29 32.73
N ARG A 29 13.71 -2.55 31.44
CA ARG A 29 12.38 -2.46 30.84
C ARG A 29 11.38 -3.41 31.50
N TYR A 30 11.78 -4.67 31.75
CA TYR A 30 10.95 -5.66 32.44
C TYR A 30 10.60 -5.24 33.87
N ARG A 31 11.57 -4.74 34.65
CA ARG A 31 11.30 -4.26 36.02
C ARG A 31 10.33 -3.08 36.06
N ARG A 32 10.32 -2.22 35.03
CA ARG A 32 9.46 -1.03 34.98
C ARG A 32 8.05 -1.30 34.47
N HIS A 33 7.89 -2.31 33.61
CA HIS A 33 6.66 -2.49 32.83
C HIS A 33 6.14 -3.94 32.81
N GLY A 34 6.74 -4.84 33.60
CA GLY A 34 6.29 -6.22 33.74
C GLY A 34 6.46 -7.07 32.48
N ALA A 35 5.66 -8.14 32.39
CA ALA A 35 5.72 -9.11 31.30
C ALA A 35 5.37 -8.51 29.93
N ASP A 36 4.47 -7.54 29.87
CA ASP A 36 4.04 -6.89 28.62
C ASP A 36 5.18 -6.18 27.90
N ALA A 37 6.22 -5.78 28.65
CA ALA A 37 7.40 -5.11 28.12
C ALA A 37 8.34 -6.01 27.29
N LYS A 38 8.05 -7.32 27.24
CA LYS A 38 8.76 -8.29 26.39
C LYS A 38 8.38 -8.18 24.91
N HIS A 39 7.23 -7.60 24.60
CA HIS A 39 6.84 -7.35 23.23
C HIS A 39 7.61 -6.17 22.65
N ASP A 40 7.98 -6.28 21.37
CA ASP A 40 8.58 -5.17 20.66
C ASP A 40 7.60 -4.00 20.59
N ARG A 41 8.08 -2.85 21.05
CA ARG A 41 7.37 -1.59 20.87
C ARG A 41 7.61 -1.12 19.46
N SER A 42 6.63 -0.41 18.90
CA SER A 42 6.84 0.27 17.64
C SER A 42 8.04 1.21 17.76
N SER A 43 9.05 1.03 16.90
CA SER A 43 10.15 1.99 16.73
C SER A 43 9.73 3.23 15.95
N ARG A 44 8.44 3.36 15.59
CA ARG A 44 7.94 4.52 14.86
C ARG A 44 7.97 5.74 15.77
N PRO A 45 8.49 6.88 15.30
CA PRO A 45 8.53 8.10 16.10
C PRO A 45 7.11 8.55 16.47
N HIS A 46 6.92 8.99 17.72
CA HIS A 46 5.65 9.50 18.21
C HIS A 46 5.18 10.75 17.46
N HIS A 47 6.13 11.56 16.97
CA HIS A 47 5.88 12.78 16.21
C HIS A 47 6.74 12.81 14.95
N GLN A 48 6.15 13.20 13.82
CA GLN A 48 6.85 13.34 12.54
C GLN A 48 6.73 14.80 12.08
N PRO A 49 7.70 15.66 12.37
CA PRO A 49 7.62 17.08 12.01
C PRO A 49 7.60 17.32 10.50
N GLY A 50 8.18 16.42 9.70
CA GLY A 50 8.09 16.43 8.24
C GLY A 50 6.80 15.82 7.67
N ARG A 51 5.75 15.64 8.49
CA ARG A 51 4.47 15.13 8.00
C ARG A 51 3.81 16.21 7.14
N THR A 52 3.34 15.79 5.96
CA THR A 52 2.60 16.64 5.04
C THR A 52 1.43 17.34 5.77
N PRO A 53 1.25 18.66 5.60
CA PRO A 53 0.13 19.38 6.20
C PRO A 53 -1.22 18.79 5.83
N ALA A 54 -2.19 18.84 6.74
CA ALA A 54 -3.53 18.26 6.55
C ALA A 54 -4.22 18.78 5.29
N ALA A 55 -4.12 20.08 5.01
CA ALA A 55 -4.69 20.69 3.80
C ALA A 55 -4.19 20.06 2.49
N ILE A 56 -2.92 19.67 2.42
CA ILE A 56 -2.35 18.99 1.25
C ILE A 56 -2.83 17.54 1.19
N GLU A 57 -2.94 16.85 2.34
CA GLU A 57 -3.54 15.51 2.37
C GLU A 57 -4.99 15.52 1.85
N GLU A 58 -5.79 16.48 2.30
CA GLU A 58 -7.18 16.68 1.86
C GLU A 58 -7.27 16.99 0.36
N GLN A 59 -6.38 17.85 -0.16
CA GLN A 59 -6.31 18.15 -1.59
C GLN A 59 -5.98 16.90 -2.41
N VAL A 60 -5.05 16.07 -1.96
CA VAL A 60 -4.72 14.78 -2.61
C VAL A 60 -5.93 13.86 -2.63
N VAL A 61 -6.63 13.72 -1.48
CA VAL A 61 -7.81 12.86 -1.35
C VAL A 61 -8.95 13.35 -2.25
N ARG A 62 -9.20 14.67 -2.28
CA ARG A 62 -10.20 15.29 -3.14
C ARG A 62 -9.93 15.00 -4.62
N LEU A 63 -8.73 15.34 -5.11
CA LEU A 63 -8.34 15.10 -6.50
C LEU A 63 -8.38 13.61 -6.88
N ARG A 64 -8.04 12.73 -5.93
CA ARG A 64 -8.14 11.28 -6.12
C ARG A 64 -9.58 10.85 -6.39
N ARG A 65 -10.54 11.34 -5.61
CA ARG A 65 -11.96 11.00 -5.73
C ARG A 65 -12.58 11.59 -7.00
N GLU A 66 -12.27 12.84 -7.31
CA GLU A 66 -12.83 13.55 -8.47
C GLU A 66 -12.31 13.03 -9.80
N HIS A 67 -11.01 12.78 -9.90
CA HIS A 67 -10.38 12.50 -11.20
C HIS A 67 -9.92 11.05 -11.38
N ARG A 68 -9.94 10.22 -10.33
CA ARG A 68 -9.48 8.82 -10.37
C ARG A 68 -8.09 8.67 -11.02
N ILE A 69 -7.14 9.51 -10.59
CA ILE A 69 -5.76 9.56 -11.12
C ILE A 69 -4.74 8.97 -10.14
N GLY A 70 -3.66 8.40 -10.68
CA GLY A 70 -2.61 7.75 -9.90
C GLY A 70 -1.67 8.71 -9.14
N PRO A 71 -0.81 8.16 -8.25
CA PRO A 71 0.04 8.95 -7.35
C PRO A 71 0.96 9.96 -8.05
N VAL A 72 1.52 9.63 -9.21
CA VAL A 72 2.40 10.53 -9.99
C VAL A 72 1.65 11.78 -10.44
N ARG A 73 0.42 11.62 -10.95
CA ARG A 73 -0.42 12.74 -11.40
C ARG A 73 -0.97 13.57 -10.25
N LEU A 74 -1.18 12.97 -9.08
CA LEU A 74 -1.56 13.67 -7.86
C LEU A 74 -0.38 14.49 -7.31
N ALA A 75 0.80 13.88 -7.28
CA ALA A 75 2.05 14.52 -6.86
C ALA A 75 2.35 15.79 -7.66
N ALA A 76 2.25 15.71 -8.99
CA ALA A 76 2.43 16.88 -9.85
C ALA A 76 1.41 18.00 -9.54
N ARG A 77 0.14 17.66 -9.29
CA ARG A 77 -0.92 18.63 -9.00
C ARG A 77 -0.83 19.25 -7.60
N CYS A 78 -0.25 18.55 -6.64
CA CYS A 78 -0.16 18.99 -5.24
C CYS A 78 1.24 19.46 -4.85
N ASN A 79 2.18 19.47 -5.80
CA ASN A 79 3.60 19.80 -5.58
C ASN A 79 4.25 18.99 -4.43
N ILE A 80 4.08 17.67 -4.47
CA ILE A 80 4.68 16.73 -3.50
C ILE A 80 5.36 15.56 -4.21
N ALA A 81 6.21 14.81 -3.52
CA ALA A 81 6.77 13.58 -4.07
C ALA A 81 5.70 12.50 -4.31
N ALA A 82 5.87 11.69 -5.36
CA ALA A 82 4.96 10.58 -5.68
C ALA A 82 4.85 9.54 -4.56
N SER A 83 5.95 9.28 -3.85
CA SER A 83 5.98 8.42 -2.66
C SER A 83 5.15 9.00 -1.50
N THR A 84 5.15 10.33 -1.34
CA THR A 84 4.31 11.04 -0.36
C THR A 84 2.84 10.93 -0.74
N ALA A 85 2.48 11.16 -2.00
CA ALA A 85 1.12 10.98 -2.48
C ALA A 85 0.64 9.53 -2.24
N HIS A 86 1.46 8.53 -2.57
CA HIS A 86 1.15 7.12 -2.30
C HIS A 86 0.93 6.83 -0.81
N ARG A 87 1.81 7.33 0.07
CA ARG A 87 1.66 7.22 1.53
C ARG A 87 0.38 7.88 2.05
N ILE A 88 -0.01 9.03 1.51
CA ILE A 88 -1.26 9.70 1.87
C ILE A 88 -2.43 8.80 1.49
N LEU A 89 -2.49 8.32 0.24
CA LEU A 89 -3.57 7.42 -0.20
C LEU A 89 -3.71 6.18 0.70
N HIS A 90 -2.59 5.55 1.06
CA HIS A 90 -2.59 4.40 1.97
C HIS A 90 -3.09 4.75 3.37
N ARG A 91 -2.70 5.91 3.94
CA ARG A 91 -3.20 6.35 5.25
C ARG A 91 -4.71 6.60 5.25
N HIS A 92 -5.24 7.09 4.13
CA HIS A 92 -6.66 7.38 3.95
C HIS A 92 -7.46 6.18 3.44
N GLY A 93 -6.86 4.99 3.38
CA GLY A 93 -7.56 3.75 2.98
C GLY A 93 -7.99 3.72 1.51
N LEU A 94 -7.38 4.54 0.64
CA LEU A 94 -7.74 4.62 -0.77
C LEU A 94 -6.94 3.58 -1.57
N PRO A 95 -7.60 2.55 -2.14
CA PRO A 95 -6.91 1.48 -2.85
C PRO A 95 -6.26 1.96 -4.15
N ALA A 96 -5.33 1.18 -4.67
CA ALA A 96 -4.78 1.40 -6.02
C ALA A 96 -5.90 1.34 -7.07
N LEU A 97 -5.78 2.12 -8.16
CA LEU A 97 -6.82 2.12 -9.23
C LEU A 97 -6.98 0.75 -9.88
N ALA A 98 -5.91 -0.04 -9.93
CA ALA A 98 -5.96 -1.40 -10.47
C ALA A 98 -6.80 -2.35 -9.60
N ALA A 99 -7.05 -1.99 -8.33
CA ALA A 99 -7.88 -2.75 -7.40
C ALA A 99 -9.33 -2.22 -7.35
N THR A 100 -9.68 -1.23 -8.17
CA THR A 100 -11.03 -0.66 -8.24
C THR A 100 -11.64 -0.91 -9.61
N ASP A 101 -12.93 -1.20 -9.65
CA ASP A 101 -13.68 -1.27 -10.89
C ASP A 101 -13.64 0.09 -11.62
N ARG A 102 -13.44 0.07 -12.94
CA ARG A 102 -13.22 1.29 -13.71
C ARG A 102 -14.49 2.13 -13.84
N ALA A 103 -15.65 1.48 -13.91
CA ALA A 103 -16.92 2.17 -14.07
C ALA A 103 -17.34 2.83 -12.75
N THR A 104 -17.39 2.04 -11.69
CA THR A 104 -17.93 2.46 -10.38
C THR A 104 -16.88 3.09 -9.47
N GLY A 105 -15.60 2.74 -9.59
CA GLY A 105 -14.55 3.16 -8.66
C GLY A 105 -14.54 2.38 -7.34
N GLU A 106 -15.44 1.42 -7.16
CA GLU A 106 -15.52 0.56 -5.98
C GLU A 106 -14.43 -0.51 -6.00
N PRO A 107 -13.97 -1.01 -4.83
CA PRO A 107 -13.06 -2.15 -4.78
C PRO A 107 -13.61 -3.34 -5.59
N ILE A 108 -12.76 -3.94 -6.41
CA ILE A 108 -13.13 -5.09 -7.24
C ILE A 108 -13.56 -6.23 -6.32
N ARG A 109 -14.83 -6.63 -6.41
CA ARG A 109 -15.36 -7.84 -5.79
C ARG A 109 -15.28 -8.97 -6.81
N ARG A 110 -14.45 -9.98 -6.52
CA ARG A 110 -14.35 -11.16 -7.36
C ARG A 110 -15.52 -12.09 -7.08
N TYR A 111 -16.25 -12.45 -8.13
CA TYR A 111 -17.26 -13.49 -8.07
C TYR A 111 -16.59 -14.81 -8.37
N GLU A 112 -16.23 -15.57 -7.33
CA GLU A 112 -15.59 -16.88 -7.45
C GLU A 112 -16.56 -17.99 -7.01
N ARG A 113 -16.42 -19.17 -7.61
CA ARG A 113 -17.19 -20.39 -7.31
C ARG A 113 -16.24 -21.58 -7.20
N ALA A 114 -16.63 -22.59 -6.44
CA ALA A 114 -15.74 -23.67 -6.03
C ALA A 114 -15.57 -24.73 -7.13
N ARG A 115 -16.58 -24.89 -8.01
CA ARG A 115 -16.59 -25.92 -9.04
C ARG A 115 -16.77 -25.33 -10.44
N PRO A 116 -16.18 -25.95 -11.47
CA PRO A 116 -16.47 -25.60 -12.86
C PRO A 116 -17.98 -25.69 -13.14
N GLY A 117 -18.52 -24.73 -13.89
CA GLY A 117 -19.93 -24.67 -14.29
C GLY A 117 -20.87 -23.91 -13.34
N GLU A 118 -20.43 -23.55 -12.14
CA GLU A 118 -21.26 -22.80 -11.17
C GLU A 118 -21.35 -21.29 -11.45
N LEU A 119 -20.48 -20.77 -12.34
CA LEU A 119 -20.47 -19.38 -12.79
C LEU A 119 -20.30 -19.35 -14.31
N LEU A 120 -21.30 -18.80 -15.00
CA LEU A 120 -21.25 -18.56 -16.44
C LEU A 120 -21.09 -17.06 -16.69
N HIS A 121 -20.02 -16.67 -17.38
CA HIS A 121 -19.81 -15.30 -17.86
C HIS A 121 -20.20 -15.22 -19.33
N ILE A 122 -21.21 -14.42 -19.66
CA ILE A 122 -21.66 -14.19 -21.03
C ILE A 122 -21.25 -12.77 -21.42
N ASP A 123 -20.36 -12.65 -22.39
CA ASP A 123 -20.02 -11.38 -23.02
C ASP A 123 -20.66 -11.31 -24.42
N VAL A 124 -21.35 -10.21 -24.70
CA VAL A 124 -21.99 -9.99 -26.01
C VAL A 124 -21.25 -8.87 -26.71
N LYS A 125 -20.54 -9.23 -27.78
CA LYS A 125 -19.85 -8.27 -28.63
C LYS A 125 -20.58 -8.10 -29.96
N LYS A 126 -20.96 -6.86 -30.28
CA LYS A 126 -21.44 -6.52 -31.62
C LYS A 126 -20.24 -6.27 -32.54
N LEU A 127 -20.15 -7.03 -33.63
CA LEU A 127 -19.14 -6.84 -34.67
C LEU A 127 -19.72 -6.02 -35.82
N GLY A 128 -18.89 -5.18 -36.45
CA GLY A 128 -19.24 -4.47 -37.68
C GLY A 128 -19.30 -5.43 -38.87
N ARG A 129 -20.01 -5.05 -39.94
CA ARG A 129 -19.99 -5.79 -41.20
C ARG A 129 -18.58 -5.73 -41.79
N ILE A 130 -18.05 -6.89 -42.18
CA ILE A 130 -16.85 -6.97 -43.00
C ILE A 130 -17.25 -6.61 -44.44
N PRO A 131 -16.65 -5.58 -45.07
CA PRO A 131 -16.93 -5.24 -46.45
C PRO A 131 -16.44 -6.32 -47.41
N ASP A 132 -17.05 -6.41 -48.60
CA ASP A 132 -16.56 -7.30 -49.66
C ASP A 132 -15.15 -6.87 -50.09
N GLY A 133 -14.24 -7.84 -50.16
CA GLY A 133 -12.79 -7.61 -50.33
C GLY A 133 -12.01 -7.40 -49.03
N GLY A 134 -12.64 -7.49 -47.86
CA GLY A 134 -12.04 -7.22 -46.55
C GLY A 134 -11.61 -8.44 -45.72
N GLY A 135 -10.34 -8.43 -45.30
CA GLY A 135 -9.76 -9.22 -44.20
C GLY A 135 -8.77 -8.36 -43.39
N HIS A 136 -8.26 -8.85 -42.26
CA HIS A 136 -7.55 -8.06 -41.22
C HIS A 136 -6.26 -7.31 -41.65
N LYS A 137 -5.87 -7.36 -42.93
CA LYS A 137 -4.70 -6.71 -43.55
C LYS A 137 -4.95 -6.11 -44.95
N ALA A 138 -6.15 -5.65 -45.29
CA ALA A 138 -6.32 -4.91 -46.55
C ALA A 138 -5.90 -3.44 -46.34
N PRO A 139 -4.86 -2.92 -47.03
CA PRO A 139 -4.66 -1.47 -47.11
C PRO A 139 -5.85 -0.84 -47.86
N PRO A 140 -6.20 0.42 -47.56
CA PRO A 140 -7.31 1.07 -48.24
C PRO A 140 -7.03 1.05 -49.74
N ALA A 141 -7.95 0.49 -50.52
CA ALA A 141 -7.92 0.63 -51.97
C ALA A 141 -8.00 2.13 -52.26
N GLY A 142 -6.94 2.68 -52.85
CA GLY A 142 -6.96 4.02 -53.41
C GLY A 142 -8.05 4.06 -54.47
N THR A 143 -8.99 4.98 -54.32
CA THR A 143 -9.89 5.37 -55.41
C THR A 143 -9.24 6.53 -56.13
N ASP A 144 -8.76 6.26 -57.34
CA ASP A 144 -8.47 7.29 -58.34
C ASP A 144 -9.79 7.98 -58.72
N GLY A 145 -9.76 9.32 -58.73
CA GLY A 145 -10.85 10.20 -59.11
C GLY A 145 -10.43 11.65 -59.03
#